data_AF-A0A2E2R8S6-F1
#
_entry.id   AF-A0A2E2R8S6-F1
#
_cell.length_a   1.000
_cell.length_b   1.000
_cell.length_c   1.000
_cell.angle_alpha   90.00
_cell.angle_beta   90.00
_cell.angle_gamma   90.00
#
_symmetry.space_group_name_H-M   'P 1'
#
loop_
_entity.id
_entity.type
_entity.pdbx_description
1 polymer ?
#
loop_
_entity_poly.entity_id
_entity_poly.type
_entity_poly.pdbx_seq_one_letter_code
_entity_poly.pdbx_strand_id
1 'polypeptide(L)' 'MPNALIAAMLVTVSAGKDNALHLYELHPCSNKLEQHAKYDLPCSPGSQFVSPDGQILYVSVRSDNSVATFRIDRAKK' A
#
# COMPACT_ATOMS: atom_id res chain seq x y z
N MET A 1 14.17 -21.98 16.25
CA MET A 1 15.05 -21.30 15.29
C MET A 1 14.79 -19.80 15.38
N PRO A 2 15.71 -18.96 15.91
CA PRO A 2 15.49 -17.53 15.74
C PRO A 2 16.80 -16.80 15.45
N ASN A 3 16.97 -16.35 14.21
CA ASN A 3 17.87 -15.25 13.83
C ASN A 3 17.51 -14.76 12.41
N ALA A 4 16.22 -14.71 12.08
CA ALA A 4 15.76 -14.06 10.86
C ALA A 4 15.22 -12.69 11.23
N LEU A 5 15.97 -11.63 10.90
CA LEU A 5 15.45 -10.28 10.92
C LEU A 5 14.51 -10.14 9.71
N ILE A 6 13.23 -10.45 9.90
CA ILE A 6 12.24 -10.35 8.83
C ILE A 6 11.83 -8.89 8.73
N ALA A 7 12.13 -8.27 7.59
CA ALA A 7 11.54 -6.98 7.25
C ALA A 7 10.05 -7.20 6.94
N ALA A 8 9.17 -6.53 7.68
CA ALA A 8 7.76 -6.46 7.33
C ALA A 8 7.62 -5.94 5.89
N MET A 9 6.93 -6.69 5.04
CA MET A 9 6.64 -6.27 3.66
C MET A 9 5.25 -5.67 3.63
N LEU A 10 5.15 -4.40 3.26
CA LEU A 10 3.86 -3.73 3.12
C LEU A 10 3.33 -3.87 1.69
N VAL A 11 2.03 -4.16 1.56
CA VAL A 11 1.32 -4.32 0.29
C VAL A 11 0.11 -3.41 0.26
N THR A 12 0.01 -2.56 -0.76
CA THR A 12 -1.15 -1.71 -1.00
C THR A 12 -2.10 -2.35 -2.01
N VAL A 13 -3.40 -2.30 -1.71
CA VAL A 13 -4.47 -2.86 -2.57
C VAL A 13 -5.50 -1.77 -2.85
N SER A 14 -5.82 -1.57 -4.13
CA SER A 14 -6.90 -0.67 -4.55
C SER A 14 -8.26 -1.36 -4.32
N ALA A 15 -8.97 -0.97 -3.26
CA ALA A 15 -10.31 -1.45 -2.96
C ALA A 15 -11.33 -0.53 -3.63
N GLY A 16 -11.61 -0.80 -4.92
CA GLY A 16 -12.43 0.06 -5.75
C GLY A 16 -13.86 0.28 -5.25
N LYS A 17 -14.47 -0.72 -4.59
CA LYS A 17 -15.83 -0.61 -4.04
C LYS A 17 -15.88 0.19 -2.74
N ASP A 18 -14.75 0.22 -2.02
CA ASP A 18 -14.65 0.87 -0.72
C ASP A 18 -14.13 2.31 -0.85
N ASN A 19 -13.85 2.74 -2.10
CA ASN A 19 -13.17 4.00 -2.43
C ASN A 19 -11.94 4.21 -1.55
N ALA A 20 -11.10 3.18 -1.42
CA ALA A 20 -10.00 3.21 -0.47
C ALA A 20 -8.79 2.39 -0.92
N LEU A 21 -7.64 2.73 -0.35
CA LEU A 21 -6.46 1.87 -0.34
C LEU A 21 -6.42 1.08 0.96
N HIS A 22 -6.26 -0.23 0.86
CA HIS A 22 -5.98 -1.09 2.00
C HIS A 22 -4.48 -1.38 2.03
N LEU A 23 -3.88 -1.18 3.19
CA LEU A 23 -2.48 -1.48 3.46
C LEU A 23 -2.42 -2.75 4.29
N TYR A 24 -1.70 -3.74 3.80
CA TYR A 24 -1.49 -5.01 4.48
C TYR A 24 -0.03 -5.19 4.84
N GLU A 25 0.21 -5.87 5.96
CA GLU A 25 1.48 -6.48 6.26
C GLU A 25 1.48 -7.91 5.74
N LEU A 26 2.44 -8.23 4.87
CA LEU A 26 2.72 -9.57 4.40
C LEU A 26 3.72 -10.23 5.34
N HIS A 27 3.28 -11.32 5.96
CA HIS A 27 4.11 -12.21 6.77
C HIS A 27 4.76 -13.27 5.86
N PRO A 28 6.05 -13.13 5.49
CA PRO A 28 6.63 -13.93 4.39
C PRO A 28 6.78 -15.42 4.72
N CYS A 29 6.88 -15.78 6.00
CA CYS A 29 6.97 -17.19 6.40
C CYS A 29 5.61 -17.91 6.38
N SER A 30 4.51 -17.18 6.57
CA SER A 30 3.17 -17.76 6.69
C SER A 30 2.28 -17.47 5.47
N ASN A 31 2.72 -16.60 4.56
CA ASN A 31 1.95 -16.05 3.44
C ASN A 31 0.61 -15.44 3.87
N LYS A 32 0.51 -14.99 5.12
CA LYS A 32 -0.67 -14.29 5.62
C LYS A 32 -0.55 -12.81 5.34
N LEU A 33 -1.67 -12.22 4.91
CA LEU A 33 -1.86 -10.79 4.88
C LEU A 33 -2.66 -10.39 6.12
N GLU A 34 -2.13 -9.44 6.88
CA GLU A 34 -2.81 -8.82 8.00
C GLU A 34 -3.09 -7.36 7.64
N GLN A 35 -4.35 -6.91 7.78
CA GLN A 35 -4.68 -5.55 7.42
C GLN A 35 -4.09 -4.59 8.46
N HIS A 36 -3.21 -3.72 7.99
CA HIS A 36 -2.48 -2.76 8.83
C HIS A 36 -3.19 -1.40 8.87
N ALA A 37 -3.66 -0.90 7.73
CA ALA A 37 -4.34 0.39 7.64
C ALA A 37 -5.30 0.48 6.45
N LYS A 38 -6.15 1.51 6.46
CA LYS A 38 -7.04 1.90 5.37
C LYS A 38 -6.91 3.41 5.14
N TYR A 39 -6.84 3.82 3.87
CA TYR A 39 -6.81 5.21 3.47
C TYR A 39 -7.99 5.49 2.53
N ASP A 40 -8.91 6.34 2.97
CA ASP A 40 -10.07 6.72 2.15
C ASP A 40 -9.64 7.65 1.02
N LEU A 41 -10.27 7.46 -0.13
CA LEU A 41 -10.11 8.26 -1.34
C LEU A 41 -11.47 8.83 -1.75
N PRO A 42 -11.51 9.97 -2.47
CA PRO A 42 -12.76 10.55 -2.91
C PRO A 42 -13.53 9.65 -3.88
N CYS A 43 -12.82 8.78 -4.61
CA CYS A 43 -13.37 7.91 -5.64
C CYS A 43 -12.57 6.61 -5.76
N SER A 44 -13.09 5.69 -6.57
CA SER A 44 -12.56 4.35 -6.78
C SER A 44 -11.10 4.37 -7.28
N PRO A 45 -10.14 3.81 -6.52
CA PRO A 45 -8.76 3.69 -6.97
C PRO A 45 -8.58 2.60 -8.02
N GLY A 46 -7.65 2.83 -8.94
CA GLY A 46 -7.27 1.90 -10.01
C GLY A 46 -5.82 1.44 -9.90
N SER A 47 -5.10 1.49 -11.02
CA SER A 47 -3.70 1.13 -11.13
C SER A 47 -2.82 1.95 -10.19
N GLN A 48 -1.76 1.31 -9.69
CA GLN A 48 -0.80 1.89 -8.77
C GLN A 48 0.62 1.78 -9.34
N PHE A 49 1.50 2.71 -8.96
CA PHE A 49 2.92 2.67 -9.29
C PHE A 49 3.75 3.30 -8.17
N VAL A 50 4.79 2.60 -7.73
CA VAL A 50 5.76 3.14 -6.76
C VAL A 50 6.88 3.83 -7.54
N SER A 51 7.26 5.04 -7.13
CA SER A 51 8.37 5.77 -7.74
C SER A 51 9.69 4.96 -7.67
N PRO A 52 10.65 5.17 -8.59
CA PRO A 52 11.89 4.39 -8.60
C PRO A 52 12.74 4.51 -7.32
N ASP A 53 12.68 5.63 -6.62
CA ASP A 53 13.31 5.83 -5.29
C ASP A 53 12.50 5.20 -4.13
N GLY A 54 11.30 4.73 -4.45
CA GLY A 54 10.31 4.14 -3.55
C GLY A 54 9.85 5.07 -2.43
N GLN A 55 9.86 6.37 -2.67
CA GLN A 55 9.38 7.37 -1.72
C GLN A 55 7.92 7.78 -1.95
N ILE A 56 7.39 7.58 -3.15
CA ILE A 56 6.03 8.00 -3.53
C ILE A 56 5.27 6.83 -4.15
N LEU A 57 4.02 6.64 -3.74
CA LEU A 57 3.04 5.80 -4.41
C LEU A 57 2.08 6.70 -5.21
N TYR A 58 1.97 6.44 -6.51
CA TYR A 58 1.00 7.04 -7.40
C TYR A 58 -0.21 6.10 -7.56
N VAL A 59 -1.42 6.65 -7.43
CA VAL A 59 -2.67 5.90 -7.57
C VAL A 59 -3.62 6.64 -8.49
N SER A 60 -4.05 5.98 -9.57
CA SER A 60 -5.10 6.52 -10.43
C SER A 60 -6.45 6.56 -9.70
N VAL A 61 -7.14 7.70 -9.75
CA VAL A 61 -8.48 7.87 -9.17
C VAL A 61 -9.44 8.20 -10.32
N ARG A 62 -10.04 7.16 -10.89
CA ARG A 62 -10.63 7.23 -12.24
C ARG A 62 -11.80 8.20 -12.35
N SER A 63 -12.76 8.12 -11.42
CA SER A 63 -13.96 8.95 -11.47
C SER A 63 -13.68 10.43 -11.16
N ASP A 64 -12.51 10.74 -10.60
CA ASP A 64 -12.06 12.09 -10.29
C ASP A 64 -11.11 12.66 -11.36
N ASN A 65 -10.81 11.88 -12.42
CA ASN A 65 -9.85 12.23 -13.47
C ASN A 65 -8.49 12.70 -12.92
N SER A 66 -8.04 12.11 -11.80
CA SER A 66 -6.88 12.57 -11.06
C SER A 66 -5.93 11.42 -10.69
N VAL A 67 -4.76 11.79 -10.17
CA VAL A 67 -3.77 10.86 -9.60
C VAL A 67 -3.46 11.29 -8.19
N ALA A 68 -3.79 10.43 -7.22
CA ALA A 68 -3.41 10.64 -5.83
C ALA A 68 -1.93 10.26 -5.63
N THR A 69 -1.26 10.98 -4.73
CA THR A 69 0.12 10.69 -4.33
C THR A 69 0.19 10.45 -2.84
N PHE A 70 0.93 9.43 -2.45
CA PHE A 70 1.16 9.08 -1.05
C PHE A 70 2.66 9.01 -0.79
N ARG A 71 3.12 9.63 0.29
CA ARG A 71 4.51 9.48 0.75
C ARG A 71 4.66 8.14 1.46
N ILE A 72 5.69 7.39 1.10
CA ILE A 72 6.04 6.11 1.72
C ILE A 72 7.00 6.39 2.87
N ASP A 73 6.46 6.39 4.08
CA ASP A 73 7.25 6.49 5.29
C ASP A 73 7.86 5.13 5.64
N ARG A 74 9.17 5.00 5.43
CA ARG A 74 9.94 3.83 5.87
C ARG A 74 10.40 4.10 7.30
N ALA A 75 10.00 3.24 8.24
CA ALA A 75 10.59 3.25 9.57
C ALA A 75 12.12 3.11 9.43
N LYS A 76 12.87 4.09 9.95
CA LYS A 76 14.34 4.00 9.98
C LYS A 76 14.70 2.81 10.89
N LYS A 77 15.62 1.98 10.43
CA LYS A 77 16.25 0.94 11.24
C LYS A 77 16.99 1.56 12.42
#